data_AF-A0A820F9K2-F1
#
_entry.id   AF-A0A820F9K2-F1
#
_cell.length_a   1.000
_cell.length_b   1.000
_cell.length_c   1.000
_cell.angle_alpha   90.00
_cell.angle_beta   90.00
_cell.angle_gamma   90.00
#
_symmetry.space_group_name_H-M   'P 1'
#
loop_
_entity.id
_entity.type
_entity.pdbx_description
1 polymer ?
#
loop_
_entity_poly.entity_id
_entity_poly.type
_entity_poly.pdbx_seq_one_letter_code
_entity_poly.pdbx_strand_id
1 'polypeptide(L)'
;MVGSGSVIGDAGCHGLGNDRVGNFSQCKSNCESMTNCNAVDWQASQLYCVYRQCTTYPPSTRPQSGGWEAWAIETSSPINPPAIIQWLFDGDFSDAYGIYNGSLINNSNVTWISPGYAGYGSAVCFLSTNYLLINHYLNFNSISFTISAWVWIPANFSFNGNFFVLFVHCNLTNPDTCMHIGINGGRVFLGFFSDDLTGSTSMNSSQWYHVAYVYDRLSSRQIVYLKGIQDASRVTNGLYTGTASVLTVGAIPSFGTGVTTNNGFIDKLTFVPRVKTSAELLDEATLVAYYPFDNSYTDLGPNQIINSTSVSTMFDSSGRFNQSLLINSTNLSYFQTTGFYYLGQTNYPYSFSLWIYPFVNDGTILQ
;
A
#
# COMPACT_ATOMS: atom_id res chain seq x y z
N MET A 1 1.33 9.28 26.36
CA MET A 1 0.95 10.34 27.31
C MET A 1 2.11 11.29 27.50
N VAL A 2 1.88 12.58 27.25
CA VAL A 2 2.74 13.65 27.77
C VAL A 2 2.32 13.89 29.22
N GLY A 3 3.25 13.94 30.17
CA GLY A 3 2.96 13.70 31.59
C GLY A 3 2.12 14.76 32.32
N SER A 4 1.57 14.36 33.47
CA SER A 4 0.92 15.27 34.42
C SER A 4 1.93 16.30 34.97
N GLY A 5 1.48 17.53 35.21
CA GLY A 5 2.31 18.64 35.68
C GLY A 5 3.17 19.29 34.60
N SER A 6 2.78 19.20 33.32
CA SER A 6 3.51 19.77 32.18
C SER A 6 2.57 20.54 31.25
N VAL A 7 3.14 21.48 30.49
CA VAL A 7 2.50 22.12 29.34
C VAL A 7 3.34 22.02 28.08
N ILE A 8 2.70 22.08 26.93
CA ILE A 8 3.31 22.17 25.61
C ILE A 8 3.61 23.64 25.29
N GLY A 9 4.86 23.94 24.94
CA GLY A 9 5.27 25.30 24.57
C GLY A 9 4.86 25.67 23.15
N ASP A 10 4.92 26.96 22.80
CA ASP A 10 4.61 27.45 21.45
C ASP A 10 5.66 27.04 20.39
N ALA A 11 6.86 26.63 20.84
CA ALA A 11 7.93 26.16 19.98
C ALA A 11 7.57 24.81 19.35
N GLY A 12 7.26 24.82 18.05
CA GLY A 12 6.84 23.63 17.31
C GLY A 12 5.35 23.29 17.45
N CYS A 13 4.59 24.05 18.25
CA CYS A 13 3.16 23.83 18.50
C CYS A 13 2.37 25.14 18.53
N HIS A 14 1.71 25.46 17.42
CA HIS A 14 0.90 26.66 17.27
C HIS A 14 -0.42 26.57 18.04
N GLY A 15 -0.85 27.64 18.71
CA GLY A 15 -2.15 27.70 19.39
C GLY A 15 -3.31 27.87 18.42
N LEU A 16 -4.33 27.03 18.53
CA LEU A 16 -5.55 27.07 17.70
C LEU A 16 -6.72 27.80 18.38
N GLY A 17 -6.59 28.08 19.67
CA GLY A 17 -7.64 28.71 20.48
C GLY A 17 -7.70 28.10 21.88
N ASN A 18 -8.68 28.56 22.66
CA ASN A 18 -8.89 28.10 24.02
C ASN A 18 -10.39 27.97 24.34
N ASP A 19 -10.71 27.18 25.37
CA ASP A 19 -12.09 26.97 25.83
C ASP A 19 -12.14 26.61 27.32
N ARG A 20 -13.32 26.70 27.93
CA ARG A 20 -13.57 26.25 29.30
C ARG A 20 -14.33 24.93 29.31
N VAL A 21 -13.64 23.84 29.67
CA VAL A 21 -14.18 22.47 29.65
C VAL A 21 -14.00 21.78 31.01
N GLY A 22 -15.04 21.05 31.42
CA GLY A 22 -15.16 20.52 32.78
C GLY A 22 -14.16 19.41 33.16
N ASN A 23 -13.50 18.78 32.19
CA ASN A 23 -12.51 17.74 32.44
C ASN A 23 -11.53 17.59 31.26
N PHE A 24 -10.42 16.91 31.51
CA PHE A 24 -9.37 16.65 30.53
C PHE A 24 -9.85 15.85 29.31
N SER A 25 -10.70 14.84 29.52
CA SER A 25 -11.25 14.01 28.43
C SER A 25 -12.08 14.83 27.44
N GLN A 26 -12.83 15.82 27.92
CA GLN A 26 -13.59 16.74 27.07
C GLN A 26 -12.66 17.67 26.27
N CYS A 27 -11.59 18.18 26.90
CA CYS A 27 -10.56 18.98 26.22
C CYS A 27 -9.95 18.19 25.05
N LYS A 28 -9.65 16.91 25.26
CA LYS A 28 -9.16 16.00 24.22
C LYS A 28 -10.19 15.77 23.11
N SER A 29 -11.42 15.40 23.44
CA SER A 29 -12.47 15.11 22.45
C SER A 29 -12.81 16.34 21.58
N ASN A 30 -12.78 17.54 22.17
CA ASN A 30 -12.95 18.79 21.42
C ASN A 30 -11.80 19.03 20.44
N CYS A 31 -10.56 18.71 20.83
CA CYS A 31 -9.42 18.76 19.91
C CYS A 31 -9.57 17.76 18.75
N GLU A 32 -9.97 16.53 19.03
CA GLU A 32 -10.16 15.48 18.00
C GLU A 32 -11.25 15.82 16.96
N SER A 33 -12.19 16.70 17.31
CA SER A 33 -13.22 17.21 16.38
C SER A 33 -12.84 18.51 15.67
N MET A 34 -11.69 19.10 16.00
CA MET A 34 -11.21 20.36 15.43
C MET A 34 -10.18 20.10 14.32
N THR A 35 -10.38 20.71 13.15
CA THR A 35 -9.42 20.63 12.04
C THR A 35 -8.04 21.13 12.49
N ASN A 36 -7.01 20.32 12.25
CA ASN A 36 -5.60 20.57 12.58
C ASN A 36 -5.21 20.52 14.07
N CYS A 37 -6.13 20.23 14.99
CA CYS A 37 -5.76 20.06 16.40
C CYS A 37 -5.17 18.68 16.65
N ASN A 38 -3.99 18.63 17.24
CA ASN A 38 -3.28 17.40 17.55
C ASN A 38 -2.60 17.40 18.93
N ALA A 39 -2.80 18.46 19.71
CA ALA A 39 -2.32 18.60 21.07
C ALA A 39 -3.20 19.56 21.88
N VAL A 40 -3.21 19.37 23.21
CA VAL A 40 -3.91 20.22 24.17
C VAL A 40 -3.11 20.40 25.46
N ASP A 41 -3.29 21.55 26.09
CA ASP A 41 -2.95 21.78 27.50
C ASP A 41 -4.24 22.03 28.29
N TRP A 42 -4.49 21.27 29.35
CA TRP A 42 -5.64 21.45 30.23
C TRP A 42 -5.22 21.80 31.64
N GLN A 43 -5.94 22.72 32.28
CA GLN A 43 -5.72 23.13 33.65
C GLN A 43 -6.94 22.83 34.52
N ALA A 44 -6.78 21.95 35.50
CA ALA A 44 -7.85 21.53 36.38
C ALA A 44 -8.44 22.67 37.22
N SER A 45 -7.60 23.61 37.68
CA SER A 45 -8.04 24.68 38.59
C SER A 45 -8.92 25.74 37.93
N GLN A 46 -8.81 25.94 36.62
CA GLN A 46 -9.56 26.95 35.87
C GLN A 46 -10.55 26.35 34.87
N LEU A 47 -10.61 25.02 34.79
CA LEU A 47 -11.34 24.27 33.77
C LEU A 47 -10.96 24.74 32.36
N TYR A 48 -9.68 25.05 32.15
CA TYR A 48 -9.22 25.79 30.99
C TYR A 48 -8.44 24.87 30.04
N CYS A 49 -8.80 24.89 28.76
CA CYS A 49 -8.23 24.06 27.72
C CYS A 49 -7.63 24.94 26.63
N VAL A 50 -6.41 24.63 26.20
CA VAL A 50 -5.73 25.27 25.07
C VAL A 50 -5.56 24.22 23.98
N TYR A 51 -6.05 24.52 22.79
CA TYR A 51 -5.92 23.66 21.61
C TYR A 51 -4.66 24.04 20.83
N ARG A 52 -3.95 23.04 20.32
CA ARG A 52 -2.66 23.24 19.62
C ARG A 52 -2.53 22.37 18.37
N GLN A 53 -1.78 22.91 17.41
CA GLN A 53 -1.26 22.22 16.24
C GLN A 53 0.27 22.13 16.34
N CYS A 54 0.75 20.96 16.73
CA CYS A 54 2.15 20.57 16.73
C CYS A 54 2.61 20.07 15.38
N THR A 55 3.82 20.47 15.00
CA THR A 55 4.56 20.00 13.82
C THR A 55 5.74 19.12 14.21
N THR A 56 6.13 19.14 15.49
CA THR A 56 7.20 18.32 16.08
C THR A 56 6.59 17.28 17.02
N TYR A 57 7.03 16.02 16.90
CA TYR A 57 6.58 14.93 17.74
C TYR A 57 7.77 14.12 18.31
N PRO A 58 7.81 13.84 19.62
CA PRO A 58 6.91 14.38 20.64
C PRO A 58 7.10 15.90 20.80
N PRO A 59 6.05 16.66 21.13
CA PRO A 59 6.16 18.10 21.31
C PRO A 59 7.00 18.42 22.55
N SER A 60 7.74 19.53 22.48
CA SER A 60 8.54 19.98 23.62
C SER A 60 7.63 20.38 24.78
N THR A 61 7.92 19.87 25.97
CA THR A 61 7.17 20.20 27.17
C THR A 61 8.02 20.85 28.23
N ARG A 62 7.36 21.66 29.04
CA ARG A 62 7.94 22.31 30.19
C ARG A 62 7.13 21.94 31.44
N PRO A 63 7.78 21.58 32.55
CA PRO A 63 7.09 21.39 33.83
C PRO A 63 6.38 22.68 34.24
N GLN A 64 5.13 22.56 34.70
CA GLN A 64 4.34 23.69 35.18
C GLN A 64 3.51 23.31 36.40
N SER A 65 3.53 24.19 37.41
CA SER A 65 2.71 24.06 38.61
C SER A 65 1.26 24.51 38.35
N GLY A 66 0.32 24.00 39.16
CA GLY A 66 -1.08 24.44 39.10
C GLY A 66 -2.04 23.48 38.39
N GLY A 67 -1.73 22.18 38.37
CA GLY A 67 -2.64 21.13 37.90
C GLY A 67 -2.80 21.09 36.38
N TRP A 68 -1.70 21.30 35.66
CA TRP A 68 -1.68 21.19 34.20
C TRP A 68 -1.49 19.74 33.76
N GLU A 69 -2.24 19.37 32.73
CA GLU A 69 -2.12 18.10 32.02
C GLU A 69 -1.98 18.40 30.54
N ALA A 70 -0.87 17.95 29.95
CA ALA A 70 -0.63 18.05 28.53
C ALA A 70 -1.02 16.75 27.85
N TRP A 71 -1.67 16.82 26.70
CA TRP A 71 -1.84 15.68 25.82
C TRP A 71 -1.46 16.08 24.41
N ALA A 72 -0.78 15.20 23.72
CA ALA A 72 -0.61 15.28 22.29
C ALA A 72 -0.94 13.92 21.71
N ILE A 73 -1.42 13.92 20.48
CA ILE A 73 -1.43 12.70 19.67
C ILE A 73 0.01 12.20 19.67
N GLU A 74 0.22 11.04 20.26
CA GLU A 74 1.45 10.30 20.04
C GLU A 74 1.39 9.86 18.58
N THR A 75 2.03 10.62 17.69
CA THR A 75 2.60 9.95 16.52
C THR A 75 3.65 9.04 17.13
N SER A 76 3.35 7.76 17.13
CA SER A 76 4.19 6.65 17.57
C SER A 76 5.60 6.78 16.96
N SER A 77 6.51 7.57 17.54
CA SER A 77 7.70 8.06 16.80
C SER A 77 7.30 8.71 15.46
N PRO A 78 8.22 9.15 14.59
CA PRO A 78 8.00 8.77 13.21
C PRO A 78 7.90 7.25 13.26
N ILE A 79 6.68 6.67 13.25
CA ILE A 79 6.61 5.40 12.53
C ILE A 79 7.11 5.88 11.17
N ASN A 80 8.22 5.30 10.70
CA ASN A 80 8.40 5.18 9.27
C ASN A 80 7.00 5.07 8.64
N PRO A 81 6.65 5.80 7.57
CA PRO A 81 5.44 5.46 6.82
C PRO A 81 5.26 3.95 6.89
N PRO A 82 4.09 3.43 7.33
CA PRO A 82 3.97 2.02 7.69
C PRO A 82 4.68 1.24 6.60
N ALA A 83 5.52 0.26 6.98
CA ALA A 83 6.49 -0.34 6.06
C ALA A 83 5.85 -0.74 4.72
N ILE A 84 4.53 -0.90 4.72
CA ILE A 84 3.63 -0.96 3.59
C ILE A 84 2.34 -0.14 3.82
N ILE A 85 1.84 0.55 2.79
CA ILE A 85 0.44 1.01 2.66
C ILE A 85 -0.19 0.19 1.54
N GLN A 86 -1.39 -0.33 1.74
CA GLN A 86 -2.00 -1.26 0.79
C GLN A 86 -3.51 -1.05 0.68
N TRP A 87 -3.99 -0.82 -0.54
CA TRP A 87 -5.42 -0.86 -0.89
C TRP A 87 -5.69 -2.17 -1.60
N LEU A 88 -6.43 -3.06 -0.96
CA LEU A 88 -6.76 -4.37 -1.51
C LEU A 88 -7.82 -4.29 -2.60
N PHE A 89 -8.72 -3.31 -2.52
CA PHE A 89 -9.88 -3.19 -3.41
C PHE A 89 -10.85 -4.39 -3.32
N ASP A 90 -10.96 -4.97 -2.13
CA ASP A 90 -11.90 -6.04 -1.77
C ASP A 90 -13.29 -5.49 -1.39
N GLY A 91 -13.87 -4.67 -2.27
CA GLY A 91 -15.22 -4.12 -2.14
C GLY A 91 -15.30 -2.76 -1.44
N ASP A 92 -14.15 -2.21 -1.03
CA ASP A 92 -14.04 -0.86 -0.47
C ASP A 92 -12.75 -0.15 -0.90
N PHE A 93 -12.59 1.08 -0.42
CA PHE A 93 -11.45 1.96 -0.68
C PHE A 93 -10.55 2.17 0.53
N SER A 94 -10.73 1.36 1.57
CA SER A 94 -9.94 1.45 2.79
C SER A 94 -8.53 0.94 2.50
N ASP A 95 -7.52 1.57 3.11
CA ASP A 95 -6.22 0.90 3.18
C ASP A 95 -6.27 -0.17 4.28
N ALA A 96 -5.40 -1.17 4.19
CA ALA A 96 -5.36 -2.32 5.10
C ALA A 96 -5.18 -1.94 6.59
N TYR A 97 -4.72 -0.72 6.88
CA TYR A 97 -4.50 -0.22 8.25
C TYR A 97 -5.42 0.94 8.64
N GLY A 98 -6.30 1.39 7.73
CA GLY A 98 -7.32 2.40 7.98
C GLY A 98 -6.83 3.85 8.14
N ILE A 99 -5.57 4.16 7.80
CA ILE A 99 -4.95 5.50 7.93
C ILE A 99 -5.04 6.29 6.62
N TYR A 100 -4.82 5.62 5.51
CA TYR A 100 -4.72 6.19 4.15
C TYR A 100 -5.95 5.82 3.30
N ASN A 101 -7.13 5.76 3.94
CA ASN A 101 -8.38 5.46 3.27
C ASN A 101 -8.64 6.44 2.11
N GLY A 102 -9.08 5.88 0.98
CA GLY A 102 -9.44 6.67 -0.18
C GLY A 102 -10.91 7.11 -0.14
N SER A 103 -11.17 8.30 -0.68
CA SER A 103 -12.52 8.83 -0.92
C SER A 103 -12.80 8.87 -2.41
N LEU A 104 -13.90 8.27 -2.84
CA LEU A 104 -14.31 8.27 -4.25
C LEU A 104 -14.80 9.67 -4.67
N ILE A 105 -14.36 10.13 -5.85
CA ILE A 105 -14.76 11.42 -6.43
C ILE A 105 -15.57 11.21 -7.72
N ASN A 106 -16.50 12.15 -7.99
CA ASN A 106 -17.31 12.35 -9.21
C ASN A 106 -18.55 11.46 -9.47
N ASN A 107 -18.77 10.31 -8.82
CA ASN A 107 -20.08 9.64 -8.72
C ASN A 107 -20.02 8.37 -7.84
N SER A 108 -21.17 7.88 -7.36
CA SER A 108 -21.30 6.75 -6.42
C SER A 108 -21.16 5.34 -7.04
N ASN A 109 -21.08 5.23 -8.37
CA ASN A 109 -21.07 3.93 -9.05
C ASN A 109 -19.67 3.56 -9.52
N VAL A 110 -19.06 2.63 -8.79
CA VAL A 110 -17.81 1.96 -9.12
C VAL A 110 -18.13 0.55 -9.57
N THR A 111 -17.37 0.05 -10.55
CA THR A 111 -17.50 -1.34 -10.98
C THR A 111 -16.49 -2.20 -10.25
N TRP A 112 -16.99 -3.23 -9.59
CA TRP A 112 -16.18 -4.28 -8.98
C TRP A 112 -16.28 -5.54 -9.82
N ILE A 113 -15.18 -6.27 -9.96
CA ILE A 113 -15.19 -7.64 -10.48
C ILE A 113 -14.71 -8.58 -9.39
N SER A 114 -15.29 -9.78 -9.35
CA SER A 114 -14.85 -10.87 -8.49
C SER A 114 -14.89 -12.17 -9.29
N PRO A 115 -13.89 -13.06 -9.16
CA PRO A 115 -12.70 -12.86 -8.33
C PRO A 115 -11.73 -11.81 -8.88
N GLY A 116 -10.87 -11.27 -8.01
CA GLY A 116 -9.76 -10.39 -8.37
C GLY A 116 -8.62 -11.11 -9.10
N TYR A 117 -7.42 -10.51 -9.12
CA TYR A 117 -6.28 -10.99 -9.91
C TYR A 117 -5.84 -12.44 -9.60
N ALA A 118 -6.04 -12.89 -8.36
CA ALA A 118 -5.56 -14.18 -7.89
C ALA A 118 -6.65 -15.24 -7.74
N GLY A 119 -7.89 -14.95 -8.16
CA GLY A 119 -9.01 -15.89 -7.98
C GLY A 119 -9.73 -15.75 -6.64
N TYR A 120 -9.38 -14.74 -5.84
CA TYR A 120 -10.05 -14.37 -4.58
C TYR A 120 -10.31 -12.85 -4.55
N GLY A 121 -11.15 -12.41 -3.62
CA GLY A 121 -11.40 -10.98 -3.42
C GLY A 121 -12.12 -10.30 -4.58
N SER A 122 -11.89 -8.99 -4.73
CA SER A 122 -12.38 -8.22 -5.87
C SER A 122 -11.35 -7.22 -6.38
N ALA A 123 -11.57 -6.73 -7.60
CA ALA A 123 -10.81 -5.63 -8.17
C ALA A 123 -11.73 -4.46 -8.53
N VAL A 124 -11.20 -3.26 -8.47
CA VAL A 124 -11.94 -2.03 -8.79
C VAL A 124 -11.67 -1.56 -10.21
N CYS A 125 -12.71 -1.11 -10.92
CA CYS A 125 -12.58 -0.33 -12.14
C CYS A 125 -13.14 1.07 -11.97
N PHE A 126 -12.30 2.05 -12.25
CA PHE A 126 -12.70 3.44 -12.37
C PHE A 126 -13.24 3.66 -13.79
N LEU A 127 -14.58 3.67 -13.91
CA LEU A 127 -15.25 4.01 -15.16
C LEU A 127 -15.37 5.53 -15.28
N SER A 128 -15.07 6.08 -16.47
CA SER A 128 -15.23 7.51 -16.79
C SER A 128 -14.44 8.41 -15.83
N THR A 129 -15.02 9.53 -15.37
CA THR A 129 -14.35 10.56 -14.56
C THR A 129 -14.17 10.23 -13.07
N ASN A 130 -14.44 8.99 -12.67
CA ASN A 130 -14.28 8.54 -11.28
C ASN A 130 -12.81 8.32 -10.93
N TYR A 131 -12.44 8.65 -9.70
CA TYR A 131 -11.10 8.39 -9.18
C TYR A 131 -11.11 8.38 -7.66
N LEU A 132 -10.04 7.87 -7.08
CA LEU A 132 -9.84 7.89 -5.64
C LEU A 132 -9.01 9.11 -5.25
N LEU A 133 -9.44 9.83 -4.21
CA LEU A 133 -8.66 10.86 -3.53
C LEU A 133 -8.20 10.30 -2.17
N ILE A 134 -6.89 10.28 -1.95
CA ILE A 134 -6.31 9.99 -0.63
C ILE A 134 -5.89 11.33 -0.05
N ASN A 135 -6.69 11.83 0.89
CA ASN A 135 -6.47 13.12 1.53
C ASN A 135 -5.55 12.99 2.75
N HIS A 136 -4.36 12.44 2.51
CA HIS A 136 -3.33 12.31 3.52
C HIS A 136 -1.97 12.65 2.90
N TYR A 137 -1.18 13.43 3.64
CA TYR A 137 0.16 13.79 3.21
C TYR A 137 1.08 12.56 3.23
N LEU A 138 1.78 12.34 2.12
CA LEU A 138 2.89 11.40 2.00
C LEU A 138 4.10 12.15 1.44
N ASN A 139 5.21 12.12 2.18
CA ASN A 139 6.40 12.83 1.75
C ASN A 139 7.22 12.01 0.74
N PHE A 140 6.96 12.20 -0.55
CA PHE A 140 7.70 11.55 -1.64
C PHE A 140 9.04 12.22 -1.99
N ASN A 141 9.26 13.49 -1.62
CA ASN A 141 10.42 14.26 -2.11
C ASN A 141 11.73 13.98 -1.34
N SER A 142 11.65 13.34 -0.18
CA SER A 142 12.79 13.05 0.68
C SER A 142 13.09 11.56 0.83
N ILE A 143 12.38 10.68 0.10
CA ILE A 143 12.49 9.23 0.27
C ILE A 143 12.68 8.50 -1.06
N SER A 144 13.26 7.30 -0.98
CA SER A 144 13.08 6.29 -2.03
C SER A 144 11.74 5.59 -1.84
N PHE A 145 11.16 5.07 -2.91
CA PHE A 145 9.87 4.38 -2.82
C PHE A 145 9.70 3.29 -3.87
N THR A 146 8.72 2.42 -3.62
CA THR A 146 8.17 1.46 -4.57
C THR A 146 6.66 1.53 -4.54
N ILE A 147 6.03 1.64 -5.70
CA ILE A 147 4.58 1.48 -5.87
C ILE A 147 4.35 0.29 -6.78
N SER A 148 3.51 -0.67 -6.37
CA SER A 148 3.14 -1.84 -7.17
C SER A 148 1.63 -2.06 -7.18
N ALA A 149 1.11 -2.67 -8.22
CA ALA A 149 -0.31 -3.04 -8.33
C ALA A 149 -0.51 -4.17 -9.33
N TRP A 150 -1.65 -4.83 -9.25
CA TRP A 150 -2.20 -5.60 -10.35
C TRP A 150 -3.11 -4.70 -11.18
N VAL A 151 -2.93 -4.73 -12.50
CA VAL A 151 -3.72 -3.95 -13.45
C VAL A 151 -4.26 -4.83 -14.57
N TRP A 152 -5.52 -4.61 -14.95
CA TRP A 152 -6.13 -5.26 -16.11
C TRP A 152 -6.54 -4.20 -17.13
N ILE A 153 -5.92 -4.25 -18.30
CA ILE A 153 -6.20 -3.34 -19.39
C ILE A 153 -7.33 -3.91 -20.26
N PRO A 154 -8.49 -3.22 -20.38
CA PRO A 154 -9.61 -3.69 -21.17
C PRO A 154 -9.28 -3.86 -22.66
N ALA A 155 -9.98 -4.77 -23.35
CA ALA A 155 -9.82 -5.03 -24.78
C ALA A 155 -9.97 -3.78 -25.66
N ASN A 156 -10.83 -2.86 -25.24
CA ASN A 156 -11.16 -1.62 -25.93
C ASN A 156 -10.23 -0.44 -25.57
N PHE A 157 -9.20 -0.67 -24.75
CA PHE A 157 -8.20 0.36 -24.47
C PHE A 157 -7.36 0.63 -25.71
N SER A 158 -7.47 1.84 -26.28
CA SER A 158 -6.57 2.27 -27.35
C SER A 158 -5.24 2.71 -26.74
N PHE A 159 -4.14 2.08 -27.13
CA PHE A 159 -2.80 2.51 -26.70
C PHE A 159 -2.29 3.75 -27.46
N ASN A 160 -3.00 4.21 -28.49
CA ASN A 160 -2.63 5.41 -29.22
C ASN A 160 -3.07 6.66 -28.44
N GLY A 161 -2.13 7.31 -27.76
CA GLY A 161 -2.33 8.59 -27.08
C GLY A 161 -3.08 8.53 -25.74
N ASN A 162 -3.43 7.34 -25.24
CA ASN A 162 -4.08 7.20 -23.93
C ASN A 162 -3.10 6.77 -22.83
N PHE A 163 -3.38 7.27 -21.63
CA PHE A 163 -2.64 7.00 -20.41
C PHE A 163 -3.53 6.27 -19.42
N PHE A 164 -3.29 5.00 -19.14
CA PHE A 164 -3.90 4.40 -17.96
C PHE A 164 -3.19 4.96 -16.74
N VAL A 165 -3.86 5.86 -16.01
CA VAL A 165 -3.28 6.51 -14.85
C VAL A 165 -3.54 5.65 -13.63
N LEU A 166 -2.48 5.16 -13.00
CA LEU A 166 -2.59 4.36 -11.79
C LEU A 166 -2.57 5.26 -10.55
N PHE A 167 -1.51 6.07 -10.39
CA PHE A 167 -1.26 6.83 -9.17
C PHE A 167 -0.59 8.16 -9.50
N VAL A 168 -1.04 9.22 -8.85
CA VAL A 168 -0.55 10.59 -9.10
C VAL A 168 -0.32 11.32 -7.77
N HIS A 169 0.82 12.00 -7.72
CA HIS A 169 1.18 12.96 -6.67
C HIS A 169 1.67 14.23 -7.36
N CYS A 170 0.76 15.17 -7.58
CA CYS A 170 1.04 16.34 -8.41
C CYS A 170 0.11 17.49 -8.06
N ASN A 171 0.69 18.68 -7.89
CA ASN A 171 -0.02 19.94 -7.68
C ASN A 171 0.25 20.96 -8.79
N LEU A 172 1.39 20.87 -9.47
CA LEU A 172 1.88 21.78 -10.50
C LEU A 172 2.54 20.98 -11.62
N THR A 173 2.34 21.40 -12.86
CA THR A 173 3.00 20.84 -14.05
C THR A 173 4.37 21.48 -14.27
N ASN A 174 5.27 21.33 -13.31
CA ASN A 174 6.67 21.71 -13.44
C ASN A 174 7.56 20.45 -13.48
N PRO A 175 8.74 20.54 -14.12
CA PRO A 175 9.69 19.45 -14.09
C PRO A 175 10.02 19.02 -12.66
N ASP A 176 10.08 17.71 -12.46
CA ASP A 176 10.42 17.05 -11.19
C ASP A 176 9.44 17.26 -10.02
N THR A 177 8.31 17.96 -10.22
CA THR A 177 7.33 18.21 -9.14
C THR A 177 6.06 17.36 -9.25
N CYS A 178 5.87 16.67 -10.37
CA CYS A 178 4.60 16.04 -10.72
C CYS A 178 4.79 14.55 -11.01
N MET A 179 4.55 13.72 -10.01
CA MET A 179 4.65 12.28 -10.18
C MET A 179 3.36 11.74 -10.78
N HIS A 180 3.49 11.01 -11.88
CA HIS A 180 2.39 10.30 -12.52
C HIS A 180 2.90 8.94 -13.01
N ILE A 181 2.25 7.88 -12.56
CA ILE A 181 2.66 6.51 -12.87
C ILE A 181 1.47 5.74 -13.45
N GLY A 182 1.77 4.77 -14.31
CA GLY A 182 0.75 3.97 -14.97
C GLY A 182 1.25 3.39 -16.28
N ILE A 183 0.38 3.37 -17.28
CA ILE A 183 0.68 2.76 -18.57
C ILE A 183 0.48 3.80 -19.66
N ASN A 184 1.53 4.05 -20.45
CA ASN A 184 1.52 4.96 -21.57
C ASN A 184 1.89 4.19 -22.84
N GLY A 185 1.07 4.26 -23.89
CA GLY A 185 1.38 3.55 -25.13
C GLY A 185 1.44 2.02 -24.98
N GLY A 186 0.80 1.48 -23.94
CA GLY A 186 0.83 0.05 -23.61
C GLY A 186 2.10 -0.40 -22.92
N ARG A 187 2.87 0.53 -22.35
CA ARG A 187 4.12 0.25 -21.63
C ARG A 187 4.05 0.86 -20.24
N VAL A 188 4.68 0.22 -19.27
CA VAL A 188 4.83 0.80 -17.93
C VAL A 188 5.51 2.16 -18.01
N PHE A 189 5.05 3.11 -17.21
CA PHE A 189 5.45 4.50 -17.25
C PHE A 189 5.57 5.09 -15.84
N LEU A 190 6.71 5.72 -15.55
CA LEU A 190 7.01 6.47 -14.33
C LEU A 190 7.51 7.86 -14.71
N GLY A 191 6.68 8.87 -14.48
CA GLY A 191 7.00 10.25 -14.84
C GLY A 191 7.11 11.17 -13.64
N PHE A 192 8.09 12.08 -13.67
CA PHE A 192 8.14 13.25 -12.78
C PHE A 192 7.82 14.56 -13.50
N PHE A 193 7.23 14.45 -14.70
CA PHE A 193 6.91 15.52 -15.65
C PHE A 193 8.16 16.09 -16.32
N SER A 194 8.27 15.92 -17.64
CA SER A 194 9.48 16.23 -18.42
C SER A 194 10.75 15.48 -17.99
N ASP A 195 10.63 14.55 -17.03
CA ASP A 195 11.68 13.65 -16.56
C ASP A 195 11.09 12.24 -16.44
N ASP A 196 10.65 11.70 -17.59
CA ASP A 196 9.79 10.51 -17.65
C ASP A 196 10.46 9.24 -18.20
N LEU A 197 10.20 8.10 -17.54
CA LEU A 197 10.71 6.78 -17.90
C LEU A 197 9.57 5.94 -18.46
N THR A 198 9.72 5.50 -19.70
CA THR A 198 8.81 4.54 -20.34
C THR A 198 9.51 3.20 -20.50
N GLY A 199 8.78 2.13 -20.24
CA GLY A 199 9.19 0.76 -20.47
C GLY A 199 9.46 0.42 -21.93
N SER A 200 10.00 -0.77 -22.16
CA SER A 200 10.34 -1.28 -23.49
C SER A 200 9.33 -2.32 -23.99
N THR A 201 8.62 -2.99 -23.08
CA THR A 201 7.72 -4.08 -23.39
C THR A 201 6.29 -3.59 -23.59
N SER A 202 5.71 -3.89 -24.75
CA SER A 202 4.30 -3.63 -25.03
C SER A 202 3.41 -4.71 -24.40
N MET A 203 2.36 -4.27 -23.70
CA MET A 203 1.34 -5.11 -23.12
C MET A 203 0.23 -5.42 -24.13
N ASN A 204 -0.32 -6.62 -24.04
CA ASN A 204 -1.57 -6.99 -24.69
C ASN A 204 -2.75 -6.70 -23.75
N SER A 205 -3.89 -6.33 -24.32
CA SER A 205 -5.13 -6.16 -23.56
C SER A 205 -5.69 -7.50 -23.07
N SER A 206 -6.73 -7.44 -22.24
CA SER A 206 -7.49 -8.59 -21.75
C SER A 206 -6.72 -9.56 -20.85
N GLN A 207 -5.70 -9.10 -20.12
CA GLN A 207 -5.03 -9.92 -19.08
C GLN A 207 -4.49 -9.07 -17.93
N TRP A 208 -4.39 -9.68 -16.74
CA TRP A 208 -3.76 -9.09 -15.58
C TRP A 208 -2.24 -8.96 -15.75
N TYR A 209 -1.70 -7.83 -15.30
CA TYR A 209 -0.26 -7.59 -15.18
C TYR A 209 0.05 -7.12 -13.77
N HIS A 210 1.07 -7.70 -13.15
CA HIS A 210 1.76 -7.02 -12.06
C HIS A 210 2.66 -5.94 -12.65
N VAL A 211 2.53 -4.72 -12.13
CA VAL A 211 3.36 -3.57 -12.49
C VAL A 211 3.99 -3.01 -11.22
N ALA A 212 5.24 -2.58 -11.31
CA ALA A 212 5.88 -1.85 -10.22
C ALA A 212 6.75 -0.70 -10.72
N TYR A 213 6.80 0.36 -9.92
CA TYR A 213 7.47 1.60 -10.19
C TYR A 213 8.34 1.93 -8.99
N VAL A 214 9.64 2.02 -9.20
CA VAL A 214 10.64 2.21 -8.16
C VAL A 214 11.38 3.49 -8.42
N TYR A 215 11.56 4.29 -7.36
CA TYR A 215 12.47 5.42 -7.36
C TYR A 215 13.47 5.26 -6.23
N ASP A 216 14.74 5.15 -6.60
CA ASP A 216 15.86 5.22 -5.67
C ASP A 216 16.40 6.65 -5.65
N ARG A 217 16.04 7.40 -4.60
CA ARG A 217 16.44 8.79 -4.44
C ARG A 217 17.94 8.95 -4.24
N LEU A 218 18.61 7.99 -3.58
CA LEU A 218 20.06 8.09 -3.31
C LEU A 218 20.87 8.06 -4.60
N SER A 219 20.42 7.26 -5.57
CA SER A 219 21.03 7.17 -6.90
C SER A 219 20.29 7.97 -7.98
N SER A 220 19.25 8.74 -7.61
CA SER A 220 18.36 9.44 -8.53
C SER A 220 17.86 8.55 -9.66
N ARG A 221 17.43 7.32 -9.35
CA ARG A 221 17.16 6.29 -10.35
C ARG A 221 15.69 5.90 -10.37
N GLN A 222 15.06 6.03 -11.53
CA GLN A 222 13.75 5.47 -11.82
C GLN A 222 13.91 4.07 -12.41
N ILE A 223 13.05 3.14 -12.00
CA ILE A 223 13.01 1.78 -12.52
C ILE A 223 11.55 1.37 -12.66
N VAL A 224 11.21 0.73 -13.77
CA VAL A 224 9.87 0.17 -14.01
C VAL A 224 9.98 -1.33 -14.21
N TYR A 225 9.07 -2.08 -13.61
CA TYR A 225 8.98 -3.52 -13.66
C TYR A 225 7.64 -3.94 -14.24
N LEU A 226 7.68 -5.00 -15.06
CA LEU A 226 6.52 -5.66 -15.63
C LEU A 226 6.60 -7.15 -15.32
N LYS A 227 5.54 -7.71 -14.71
CA LYS A 227 5.48 -9.12 -14.28
C LYS A 227 6.68 -9.50 -13.39
N GLY A 228 7.06 -8.61 -12.48
CA GLY A 228 8.18 -8.83 -11.55
C GLY A 228 9.59 -8.70 -12.15
N ILE A 229 9.72 -8.48 -13.47
CA ILE A 229 11.01 -8.33 -14.15
C ILE A 229 11.23 -6.86 -14.52
N GLN A 230 12.47 -6.37 -14.35
CA GLN A 230 12.82 -5.01 -14.72
C GLN A 230 12.65 -4.81 -16.23
N ASP A 231 11.81 -3.86 -16.64
CA ASP A 231 11.56 -3.53 -18.04
C ASP A 231 12.40 -2.34 -18.52
N ALA A 232 12.62 -1.33 -17.67
CA ALA A 232 13.51 -0.22 -17.96
C ALA A 232 14.03 0.46 -16.68
N SER A 233 15.16 1.18 -16.80
CA SER A 233 15.73 1.99 -15.73
C SER A 233 16.51 3.18 -16.28
N ARG A 234 16.53 4.29 -15.55
CA ARG A 234 17.39 5.45 -15.87
C ARG A 234 17.74 6.27 -14.63
N VAL A 235 18.82 7.03 -14.73
CA VAL A 235 19.09 8.14 -13.81
C VAL A 235 18.25 9.34 -14.27
N THR A 236 17.56 9.99 -13.34
CA THR A 236 16.75 11.18 -13.59
C THR A 236 17.64 12.41 -13.80
N ASN A 237 17.12 13.41 -14.52
CA ASN A 237 17.81 14.69 -14.70
C ASN A 237 17.78 15.53 -13.41
N GLY A 238 16.74 15.36 -12.60
CA GLY A 238 16.57 16.01 -11.30
C GLY A 238 16.04 15.07 -10.22
N LEU A 239 16.13 15.50 -8.96
CA LEU A 239 15.47 14.81 -7.86
C LEU A 239 13.98 15.15 -7.89
N TYR A 240 13.13 14.15 -7.64
CA TYR A 240 11.72 14.44 -7.38
C TYR A 240 11.54 15.40 -6.19
N THR A 241 10.87 16.53 -6.42
CA THR A 241 10.68 17.62 -5.46
C THR A 241 9.21 17.96 -5.19
N GLY A 242 8.28 17.17 -5.70
CA GLY A 242 6.85 17.44 -5.54
C GLY A 242 6.37 17.50 -4.08
N THR A 243 5.43 18.40 -3.82
CA THR A 243 4.92 18.72 -2.47
C THR A 243 3.39 18.66 -2.38
N ALA A 244 2.74 17.89 -3.25
CA ALA A 244 1.28 17.80 -3.21
C ALA A 244 0.80 17.29 -1.83
N SER A 245 -0.32 17.82 -1.37
CA SER A 245 -0.90 17.44 -0.08
C SER A 245 -1.83 16.23 -0.18
N VAL A 246 -2.13 15.80 -1.41
CA VAL A 246 -3.08 14.74 -1.73
C VAL A 246 -2.54 13.84 -2.81
N LEU A 247 -3.11 12.64 -2.89
CA LEU A 247 -2.80 11.64 -3.92
C LEU A 247 -4.08 11.26 -4.64
N THR A 248 -3.96 10.90 -5.90
CA THR A 248 -5.09 10.35 -6.66
C THR A 248 -4.75 9.01 -7.28
N VAL A 249 -5.73 8.11 -7.30
CA VAL A 249 -5.65 6.82 -8.00
C VAL A 249 -6.68 6.82 -9.12
N GLY A 250 -6.28 6.46 -10.35
CA GLY A 250 -7.18 6.43 -11.51
C GLY A 250 -7.32 7.77 -12.27
N ALA A 251 -6.74 8.86 -11.77
CA ALA A 251 -6.83 10.17 -12.42
C ALA A 251 -5.59 11.04 -12.26
N ILE A 252 -5.36 11.88 -13.27
CA ILE A 252 -4.59 13.12 -13.13
C ILE A 252 -5.59 14.23 -12.78
N PRO A 253 -5.51 14.83 -11.57
CA PRO A 253 -6.41 15.89 -11.16
C PRO A 253 -6.24 17.11 -12.10
N SER A 254 -7.33 17.83 -12.31
CA SER A 254 -7.38 18.94 -13.28
C SER A 254 -6.46 20.07 -12.87
N PHE A 255 -5.45 20.37 -13.70
CA PHE A 255 -4.65 21.60 -13.64
C PHE A 255 -5.24 22.70 -14.55
N GLY A 256 -6.57 22.80 -14.61
CA GLY A 256 -7.28 23.83 -15.40
C GLY A 256 -7.85 23.36 -16.75
N THR A 257 -7.70 22.08 -17.13
CA THR A 257 -8.14 21.54 -18.43
C THR A 257 -9.11 20.34 -18.33
N GLY A 258 -9.60 20.02 -17.14
CA GLY A 258 -10.43 18.83 -16.88
C GLY A 258 -9.62 17.65 -16.31
N VAL A 259 -10.32 16.67 -15.74
CA VAL A 259 -9.69 15.48 -15.14
C VAL A 259 -9.42 14.44 -16.23
N THR A 260 -8.18 14.00 -16.37
CA THR A 260 -7.85 12.87 -17.26
C THR A 260 -8.02 11.56 -16.51
N THR A 261 -8.86 10.70 -17.05
CA THR A 261 -9.18 9.37 -16.51
C THR A 261 -9.13 8.36 -17.65
N ASN A 262 -8.83 7.10 -17.33
CA ASN A 262 -8.94 6.02 -18.29
C ASN A 262 -9.38 4.72 -17.59
N ASN A 263 -10.28 4.01 -18.25
CA ASN A 263 -10.89 2.80 -17.70
C ASN A 263 -9.87 1.65 -17.64
N GLY A 264 -9.91 0.91 -16.54
CA GLY A 264 -9.20 -0.34 -16.34
C GLY A 264 -9.35 -0.79 -14.91
N PHE A 265 -9.01 -2.06 -14.64
CA PHE A 265 -9.11 -2.59 -13.29
C PHE A 265 -7.79 -2.50 -12.56
N ILE A 266 -7.87 -2.21 -11.26
CA ILE A 266 -6.76 -2.15 -10.34
C ILE A 266 -7.10 -3.07 -9.17
N ASP A 267 -6.10 -3.80 -8.72
CA ASP A 267 -6.18 -4.70 -7.58
C ASP A 267 -4.86 -4.62 -6.80
N LYS A 268 -4.92 -4.77 -5.47
CA LYS A 268 -3.76 -4.80 -4.57
C LYS A 268 -2.73 -3.67 -4.82
N LEU A 269 -3.17 -2.41 -4.80
CA LEU A 269 -2.27 -1.26 -4.89
C LEU A 269 -1.45 -1.13 -3.61
N THR A 270 -0.13 -1.13 -3.75
CA THR A 270 0.82 -1.16 -2.65
C THR A 270 1.82 -0.03 -2.78
N PHE A 271 2.04 0.72 -1.70
CA PHE A 271 3.14 1.67 -1.57
C PHE A 271 4.09 1.22 -0.46
N VAL A 272 5.39 1.32 -0.71
CA VAL A 272 6.45 1.02 0.25
C VAL A 272 7.49 2.14 0.21
N PRO A 273 7.90 2.71 1.36
CA PRO A 273 8.81 3.85 1.45
C PRO A 273 10.30 3.44 1.36
N ARG A 274 10.60 2.50 0.47
CA ARG A 274 11.96 2.05 0.15
C ARG A 274 12.01 1.43 -1.25
N VAL A 275 13.22 1.19 -1.73
CA VAL A 275 13.47 0.36 -2.91
C VAL A 275 13.19 -1.10 -2.55
N LYS A 276 12.23 -1.73 -3.24
CA LYS A 276 12.10 -3.19 -3.24
C LYS A 276 13.15 -3.80 -4.15
N THR A 277 13.65 -4.96 -3.75
CA THR A 277 14.56 -5.78 -4.56
C THR A 277 13.80 -6.44 -5.71
N SER A 278 14.54 -6.89 -6.72
CA SER A 278 13.97 -7.67 -7.82
C SER A 278 13.32 -8.98 -7.33
N ALA A 279 13.85 -9.59 -6.27
CA ALA A 279 13.26 -10.79 -5.68
C ALA A 279 11.89 -10.51 -5.06
N GLU A 280 11.79 -9.45 -4.25
CA GLU A 280 10.49 -9.04 -3.66
C GLU A 280 9.45 -8.72 -4.73
N LEU A 281 9.84 -8.04 -5.81
CA LEU A 281 8.93 -7.72 -6.91
C LEU A 281 8.55 -8.95 -7.75
N LEU A 282 9.46 -9.90 -7.91
CA LEU A 282 9.18 -11.17 -8.56
C LEU A 282 8.22 -12.01 -7.72
N ASP A 283 8.41 -12.07 -6.41
CA ASP A 283 7.53 -12.77 -5.48
C ASP A 283 6.13 -12.15 -5.52
N GLU A 284 5.99 -10.82 -5.51
CA GLU A 284 4.68 -10.17 -5.65
C GLU A 284 3.96 -10.47 -6.97
N ALA A 285 4.72 -10.69 -8.04
CA ALA A 285 4.19 -10.97 -9.37
C ALA A 285 3.84 -12.44 -9.61
N THR A 286 4.43 -13.37 -8.85
CA THR A 286 4.40 -14.80 -9.17
C THR A 286 3.94 -15.70 -8.03
N LEU A 287 4.12 -15.28 -6.77
CA LEU A 287 3.71 -16.06 -5.61
C LEU A 287 2.19 -16.04 -5.46
N VAL A 288 1.58 -17.23 -5.51
CA VAL A 288 0.13 -17.40 -5.33
C VAL A 288 -0.18 -17.85 -3.90
N ALA A 289 0.59 -18.81 -3.40
CA ALA A 289 0.49 -19.33 -2.04
C ALA A 289 1.89 -19.74 -1.55
N TYR A 290 2.10 -19.67 -0.24
CA TYR A 290 3.32 -20.09 0.43
C TYR A 290 2.99 -20.81 1.74
N TYR A 291 3.27 -22.11 1.78
CA TYR A 291 3.10 -22.93 2.98
C TYR A 291 4.49 -23.26 3.55
N PRO A 292 4.94 -22.59 4.63
CA PRO A 292 6.24 -22.90 5.25
C PRO A 292 6.22 -24.23 5.99
N PHE A 293 5.03 -24.67 6.44
CA PHE A 293 4.84 -25.82 7.33
C PHE A 293 5.57 -25.70 8.67
N ASP A 294 5.67 -24.46 9.17
CA ASP A 294 6.18 -24.12 10.50
C ASP A 294 5.07 -24.19 11.55
N ASN A 295 4.78 -25.40 12.01
CA ASN A 295 3.68 -25.69 12.95
C ASN A 295 2.30 -25.20 12.50
N SER A 296 2.10 -25.03 11.19
CA SER A 296 0.88 -24.49 10.63
C SER A 296 0.62 -25.02 9.23
N TYR A 297 -0.67 -25.12 8.90
CA TYR A 297 -1.17 -25.44 7.57
C TYR A 297 -1.65 -24.19 6.82
N THR A 298 -1.43 -23.01 7.37
CA THR A 298 -1.89 -21.73 6.80
C THR A 298 -1.00 -21.28 5.65
N ASP A 299 -1.65 -20.76 4.61
CA ASP A 299 -0.99 -20.03 3.54
C ASP A 299 -0.52 -18.65 4.05
N LEU A 300 0.80 -18.43 4.02
CA LEU A 300 1.41 -17.13 4.29
C LEU A 300 1.67 -16.32 3.01
N GLY A 301 1.23 -16.84 1.87
CA GLY A 301 1.23 -16.14 0.60
C GLY A 301 0.12 -15.09 0.49
N PRO A 302 0.06 -14.38 -0.64
CA PRO A 302 -0.83 -13.24 -0.80
C PRO A 302 -2.32 -13.58 -0.82
N ASN A 303 -2.68 -14.85 -1.10
CA ASN A 303 -4.07 -15.28 -1.12
C ASN A 303 -4.61 -15.67 0.26
N GLN A 304 -3.72 -15.89 1.24
CA GLN A 304 -4.09 -16.27 2.61
C GLN A 304 -5.13 -17.40 2.65
N ILE A 305 -4.93 -18.43 1.82
CA ILE A 305 -5.83 -19.58 1.76
C ILE A 305 -5.86 -20.31 3.12
N ILE A 306 -7.02 -20.27 3.78
CA ILE A 306 -7.24 -20.84 5.13
C ILE A 306 -7.91 -22.21 5.14
N ASN A 307 -8.48 -22.66 4.02
CA ASN A 307 -9.22 -23.93 3.94
C ASN A 307 -8.31 -25.11 3.58
N SER A 308 -7.45 -25.47 4.53
CA SER A 308 -6.56 -26.63 4.43
C SER A 308 -6.98 -27.75 5.38
N THR A 309 -6.86 -29.00 4.92
CA THR A 309 -7.01 -30.21 5.72
C THR A 309 -5.72 -31.02 5.69
N SER A 310 -5.55 -31.88 6.69
CA SER A 310 -4.45 -32.83 6.73
C SER A 310 -4.90 -34.16 7.30
N VAL A 311 -4.28 -35.23 6.82
CA VAL A 311 -4.54 -36.60 7.25
C VAL A 311 -3.20 -37.25 7.53
N SER A 312 -3.04 -37.81 8.74
CA SER A 312 -1.84 -38.57 9.14
C SER A 312 -0.51 -37.84 8.87
N THR A 313 -0.48 -36.53 9.08
CA THR A 313 0.72 -35.69 8.97
C THR A 313 1.20 -35.23 10.35
N MET A 314 2.46 -34.81 10.42
CA MET A 314 3.02 -34.17 11.63
C MET A 314 4.07 -33.13 11.25
N PHE A 315 4.38 -32.22 12.16
CA PHE A 315 5.48 -31.26 11.97
C PHE A 315 6.75 -31.80 12.61
N ASP A 316 7.81 -31.89 11.81
CA ASP A 316 9.14 -32.35 12.25
C ASP A 316 10.09 -31.16 12.37
N SER A 317 10.91 -31.11 13.42
CA SER A 317 11.89 -30.04 13.66
C SER A 317 13.17 -30.15 12.82
N SER A 318 13.33 -31.21 12.01
CA SER A 318 14.43 -31.36 11.06
C SER A 318 14.16 -30.69 9.71
N GLY A 319 13.31 -29.66 9.67
CA GLY A 319 13.00 -28.92 8.45
C GLY A 319 14.23 -28.22 7.87
N ARG A 320 14.24 -28.01 6.55
CA ARG A 320 15.30 -27.21 5.88
C ARG A 320 15.42 -25.82 6.50
N PHE A 321 14.28 -25.26 6.88
CA PHE A 321 14.14 -24.03 7.65
C PHE A 321 13.07 -24.32 8.70
N ASN A 322 13.36 -24.06 9.98
CA ASN A 322 12.46 -24.34 11.11
C ASN A 322 11.89 -25.78 11.08
N GLN A 323 10.60 -25.96 10.79
CA GLN A 323 9.95 -27.27 10.77
C GLN A 323 9.59 -27.70 9.35
N SER A 324 9.23 -28.96 9.18
CA SER A 324 8.74 -29.50 7.93
C SER A 324 7.46 -30.29 8.12
N LEU A 325 6.63 -30.34 7.08
CA LEU A 325 5.52 -31.27 7.03
C LEU A 325 6.04 -32.68 6.74
N LEU A 326 5.90 -33.58 7.71
CA LEU A 326 6.13 -35.01 7.53
C LEU A 326 4.84 -35.68 7.05
N ILE A 327 4.92 -36.33 5.88
CA ILE A 327 3.88 -37.18 5.31
C ILE A 327 4.31 -38.64 5.52
N ASN A 328 3.54 -39.40 6.30
CA ASN A 328 3.89 -40.77 6.70
C ASN A 328 3.33 -41.80 5.70
N SER A 329 4.19 -42.57 5.05
CA SER A 329 3.83 -43.55 4.03
C SER A 329 3.15 -44.83 4.56
N THR A 330 3.11 -45.07 5.88
CA THR A 330 2.51 -46.31 6.40
C THR A 330 0.98 -46.33 6.32
N ASN A 331 0.34 -45.17 6.10
CA ASN A 331 -1.10 -45.01 5.92
C ASN A 331 -1.38 -43.95 4.83
N LEU A 332 -2.65 -43.77 4.44
CA LEU A 332 -3.06 -42.61 3.64
C LEU A 332 -2.68 -41.33 4.39
N SER A 333 -1.72 -40.57 3.85
CA SER A 333 -1.21 -39.33 4.46
C SER A 333 -1.11 -38.24 3.41
N TYR A 334 -1.71 -37.08 3.69
CA TYR A 334 -1.69 -35.94 2.78
C TYR A 334 -2.00 -34.63 3.50
N PHE A 335 -1.51 -33.55 2.91
CA PHE A 335 -2.03 -32.21 3.12
C PHE A 335 -2.84 -31.82 1.88
N GLN A 336 -4.00 -31.22 2.09
CA GLN A 336 -4.87 -30.76 1.03
C GLN A 336 -5.30 -29.34 1.32
N THR A 337 -5.42 -28.54 0.26
CA THR A 337 -5.92 -27.17 0.33
C THR A 337 -6.79 -26.90 -0.90
N THR A 338 -7.70 -25.96 -0.78
CA THR A 338 -8.66 -25.59 -1.83
C THR A 338 -8.63 -24.07 -2.02
N GLY A 339 -9.04 -23.58 -3.19
CA GLY A 339 -9.07 -22.13 -3.47
C GLY A 339 -8.09 -21.66 -4.56
N PHE A 340 -7.32 -22.57 -5.16
CA PHE A 340 -6.52 -22.28 -6.34
C PHE A 340 -7.38 -22.17 -7.61
N TYR A 341 -8.13 -21.08 -7.75
CA TYR A 341 -9.12 -20.88 -8.81
C TYR A 341 -8.57 -21.06 -10.24
N TYR A 342 -7.33 -20.58 -10.47
CA TYR A 342 -6.70 -20.64 -11.79
C TYR A 342 -5.83 -21.87 -12.04
N LEU A 343 -5.56 -22.69 -11.01
CA LEU A 343 -4.73 -23.88 -11.18
C LEU A 343 -5.44 -24.89 -12.09
N GLY A 344 -4.75 -25.34 -13.14
CA GLY A 344 -5.30 -26.29 -14.13
C GLY A 344 -6.09 -25.64 -15.28
N GLN A 345 -6.24 -24.31 -15.32
CA GLN A 345 -6.86 -23.63 -16.45
C GLN A 345 -5.91 -23.55 -17.67
N THR A 346 -6.43 -23.79 -18.88
CA THR A 346 -5.63 -23.95 -20.12
C THR A 346 -4.72 -22.77 -20.46
N ASN A 347 -5.05 -21.55 -19.99
CA ASN A 347 -4.31 -20.31 -20.27
C ASN A 347 -3.64 -19.71 -19.03
N TYR A 348 -3.47 -20.49 -17.97
CA TYR A 348 -2.83 -20.02 -16.74
C TYR A 348 -1.64 -20.91 -16.41
N PRO A 349 -0.43 -20.57 -16.90
CA PRO A 349 0.76 -21.35 -16.58
C PRO A 349 1.03 -21.27 -15.07
N TYR A 350 1.49 -22.39 -14.51
CA TYR A 350 1.79 -22.51 -13.09
C TYR A 350 3.09 -23.28 -12.87
N SER A 351 3.69 -23.08 -11.70
CA SER A 351 4.86 -23.81 -11.24
C SER A 351 4.76 -24.05 -9.75
N PHE A 352 5.32 -25.15 -9.28
CA PHE A 352 5.49 -25.45 -7.86
C PHE A 352 6.98 -25.50 -7.54
N SER A 353 7.36 -24.95 -6.39
CA SER A 353 8.72 -25.02 -5.87
C SER A 353 8.65 -25.47 -4.41
N LEU A 354 9.40 -26.52 -4.07
CA LEU A 354 9.39 -27.10 -2.73
C LEU A 354 10.72 -27.80 -2.42
N TRP A 355 11.07 -27.83 -1.15
CA TRP A 355 12.11 -28.71 -0.62
C TRP A 355 11.47 -30.04 -0.22
N ILE A 356 12.04 -31.16 -0.68
CA ILE A 356 11.61 -32.51 -0.29
C ILE A 356 12.78 -33.33 0.24
N TYR A 357 12.47 -34.20 1.19
CA TYR A 357 13.39 -35.21 1.71
C TYR A 357 12.70 -36.57 1.68
N PRO A 358 12.71 -37.27 0.53
CA PRO A 358 11.98 -38.52 0.36
C PRO A 358 12.66 -39.68 1.11
N PHE A 359 11.89 -40.48 1.85
CA PHE A 359 12.36 -41.72 2.49
C PHE A 359 12.22 -42.96 1.59
N VAL A 360 11.41 -42.84 0.54
CA VAL A 360 11.14 -43.87 -0.47
C VAL A 360 11.33 -43.27 -1.86
N ASN A 361 11.53 -44.11 -2.87
CA ASN A 361 11.84 -43.65 -4.23
C ASN A 361 10.61 -43.54 -5.14
N ASP A 362 9.40 -43.73 -4.59
CA ASP A 362 8.12 -43.72 -5.30
C ASP A 362 7.04 -42.95 -4.51
N GLY A 363 6.08 -42.38 -5.23
CA GLY A 363 4.96 -41.63 -4.64
C GLY A 363 4.54 -40.42 -5.47
N THR A 364 3.44 -39.80 -5.02
CA THR A 364 2.90 -38.57 -5.62
C THR A 364 3.21 -37.40 -4.70
N ILE A 365 3.88 -36.37 -5.24
CA ILE A 365 4.24 -35.15 -4.50
C ILE A 365 3.06 -34.16 -4.48
N LEU A 366 2.38 -34.01 -5.61
CA LEU A 366 1.24 -33.13 -5.79
C LEU A 366 0.27 -33.76 -6.78
N GLN A 367 -1.02 -33.69 -6.49
CA GLN A 367 -2.10 -34.26 -7.29
C GLN A 367 -3.17 -33.21 -7.57
#